data_AF-A0A838QSB7-F1
#
_entry.id   AF-A0A838QSB7-F1
#
_cell.length_a   1.000
_cell.length_b   1.000
_cell.length_c   1.000
_cell.angle_alpha   90.00
_cell.angle_beta   90.00
_cell.angle_gamma   90.00
#
_symmetry.space_group_name_H-M   'P 1'
#
loop_
_entity.id
_entity.type
_entity.pdbx_description
1 polymer ?
#
loop_
_entity_poly.entity_id
_entity_poly.type
_entity_poly.pdbx_seq_one_letter_code
_entity_poly.pdbx_strand_id
1 'polypeptide(L)'
;MCCPMRRIAITGLVLISAEITPTATAQVIAPSVYTTTIQVQGEVVGAEYDDWDASGLTLIPDDADNIGDIDLAGVQIANDDQFVYIHATFHNTEPTSLANLFLAFDTDQTKTTGFDVLQIGELGSELGYQTDYPFAQHAAAFNLNLSLTGGPVGNGGALIYPFWTEAGAPVGNEFEWAIPLDAVIQFPPALGGPAPSIPNPSFDFVIYTPNGLADITSVISYTLAEPPAGTPGDFDDDGDVDGADFLEWQQGLGGEFDAMDLADWKLNFGTGGGVAAAASIPEPASLLLVALGVLGIASRRTRRV
;
A
#
# COMPACT_ATOMS: atom_id res chain seq x y z
N MET A 1 -72.59 13.85 35.77
CA MET A 1 -71.48 14.40 36.57
C MET A 1 -70.19 13.76 36.09
N CYS A 2 -69.38 14.50 35.33
CA CYS A 2 -68.04 14.06 34.90
C CYS A 2 -67.09 14.09 36.11
N CYS A 3 -66.27 13.04 36.28
CA CYS A 3 -65.20 12.92 37.28
C CYS A 3 -63.98 12.27 36.58
N PRO A 4 -62.72 12.52 37.01
CA PRO A 4 -61.72 13.19 36.19
C PRO A 4 -60.63 12.26 35.64
N MET A 5 -60.01 12.70 34.54
CA MET A 5 -58.80 12.15 33.95
C MET A 5 -57.63 12.20 34.95
N ARG A 6 -57.04 11.05 35.29
CA ARG A 6 -55.72 10.98 35.95
C ARG A 6 -54.63 11.13 34.89
N ARG A 7 -53.84 12.19 34.98
CA ARG A 7 -52.59 12.35 34.23
C ARG A 7 -51.59 11.30 34.72
N ILE A 8 -51.11 10.46 33.80
CA ILE A 8 -49.95 9.60 34.01
C ILE A 8 -48.71 10.50 33.92
N ALA A 9 -47.97 10.62 35.01
CA ALA A 9 -46.68 11.28 35.02
C ALA A 9 -45.68 10.38 34.29
N ILE A 10 -45.12 10.86 33.18
CA ILE A 10 -43.98 10.22 32.52
C ILE A 10 -42.75 10.57 33.37
N THR A 11 -42.31 9.64 34.19
CA THR A 11 -41.07 9.72 34.94
C THR A 11 -39.93 9.79 33.93
N GLY A 12 -39.15 10.87 33.97
CA GLY A 12 -38.03 11.09 33.05
C GLY A 12 -37.04 9.93 33.12
N LEU A 13 -36.89 9.24 32.00
CA LEU A 13 -35.78 8.33 31.75
C LEU A 13 -34.53 9.19 31.62
N VAL A 14 -33.69 9.20 32.65
CA VAL A 14 -32.34 9.77 32.59
C VAL A 14 -31.55 8.87 31.64
N LEU A 15 -31.32 9.34 30.41
CA LEU A 15 -30.25 8.80 29.58
C LEU A 15 -28.94 9.11 30.29
N ILE A 16 -28.34 8.10 30.90
CA ILE A 16 -26.93 8.16 31.30
C ILE A 16 -26.18 8.08 29.97
N SER A 17 -25.70 9.24 29.49
CA SER A 17 -24.64 9.25 28.48
C SER A 17 -23.44 8.57 29.14
N ALA A 18 -23.04 7.41 28.64
CA ALA A 18 -21.71 6.91 28.93
C ALA A 18 -20.75 7.89 28.25
N GLU A 19 -20.24 8.86 28.99
CA GLU A 19 -19.09 9.63 28.55
C GLU A 19 -17.90 8.66 28.59
N ILE A 20 -17.59 8.08 27.42
CA ILE A 20 -16.31 7.43 27.19
C ILE A 20 -15.29 8.55 27.39
N THR A 21 -14.53 8.48 28.48
CA THR A 21 -13.44 9.44 28.68
C THR A 21 -12.43 9.15 27.58
N PRO A 22 -12.11 10.10 26.67
CA PRO A 22 -11.13 9.85 25.61
C PRO A 22 -9.81 9.55 26.31
N THR A 23 -9.43 8.28 26.30
CA THR A 23 -8.07 7.88 26.62
C THR A 23 -7.31 8.14 25.34
N ALA A 24 -6.40 9.11 25.36
CA ALA A 24 -5.57 9.41 24.19
C ALA A 24 -4.98 8.09 23.69
N THR A 25 -5.38 7.66 22.50
CA THR A 25 -4.79 6.49 21.87
C THR A 25 -3.37 6.89 21.51
N ALA A 26 -2.40 6.04 21.85
CA ALA A 26 -1.01 6.31 21.49
C ALA A 26 -0.92 6.33 19.96
N GLN A 27 -0.48 7.44 19.36
CA GLN A 27 -0.20 7.48 17.93
C GLN A 27 1.02 6.59 17.64
N VAL A 28 0.84 5.63 16.74
CA VAL A 28 1.89 4.71 16.30
C VAL A 28 2.38 5.16 14.93
N ILE A 29 3.68 5.36 14.77
CA ILE A 29 4.29 5.63 13.47
C ILE A 29 4.67 4.28 12.84
N ALA A 30 3.96 3.90 11.79
CA ALA A 30 4.27 2.71 11.01
C ALA A 30 5.54 2.93 10.17
N PRO A 31 6.37 1.89 9.95
CA PRO A 31 7.47 1.95 9.00
C PRO A 31 6.93 2.15 7.58
N SER A 32 7.48 3.12 6.83
CA SER A 32 7.25 3.24 5.40
C SER A 32 7.89 2.07 4.66
N VAL A 33 7.08 1.26 3.96
CA VAL A 33 7.58 0.11 3.18
C VAL A 33 6.96 0.10 1.80
N TYR A 34 7.81 0.10 0.77
CA TYR A 34 7.38 -0.10 -0.62
C TYR A 34 7.45 -1.60 -0.94
N THR A 35 6.41 -2.15 -1.56
CA THR A 35 6.39 -3.55 -1.99
C THR A 35 5.45 -3.79 -3.15
N THR A 36 5.87 -4.59 -4.13
CA THR A 36 5.04 -5.10 -5.23
C THR A 36 4.61 -6.56 -5.02
N THR A 37 4.90 -7.13 -3.84
CA THR A 37 4.64 -8.54 -3.55
C THR A 37 3.26 -8.80 -2.97
N ILE A 38 2.60 -7.76 -2.44
CA ILE A 38 1.29 -7.90 -1.84
C ILE A 38 0.23 -7.90 -2.93
N GLN A 39 -0.65 -8.88 -2.92
CA GLN A 39 -1.74 -9.00 -3.85
C GLN A 39 -3.05 -9.16 -3.09
N VAL A 40 -4.01 -8.27 -3.33
CA VAL A 40 -5.35 -8.38 -2.72
C VAL A 40 -6.32 -8.89 -3.77
N GLN A 41 -6.87 -10.08 -3.55
CA GLN A 41 -7.69 -10.87 -4.47
C GLN A 41 -6.95 -11.49 -5.65
N GLY A 42 -7.54 -12.56 -6.18
CA GLY A 42 -7.06 -13.26 -7.37
C GLY A 42 -5.97 -14.28 -7.08
N GLU A 43 -5.65 -14.51 -5.80
CA GLU A 43 -4.72 -15.55 -5.39
C GLU A 43 -5.36 -16.93 -5.37
N VAL A 44 -4.54 -17.94 -5.06
CA VAL A 44 -4.99 -19.31 -4.86
C VAL A 44 -5.80 -19.38 -3.58
N VAL A 45 -7.00 -19.97 -3.66
CA VAL A 45 -7.87 -20.15 -2.49
C VAL A 45 -7.14 -20.89 -1.36
N GLY A 46 -7.16 -20.30 -0.16
CA GLY A 46 -6.46 -20.77 1.03
C GLY A 46 -5.03 -20.25 1.20
N ALA A 47 -4.59 -19.33 0.33
CA ALA A 47 -3.26 -18.69 0.37
C ALA A 47 -3.37 -17.15 0.34
N GLU A 48 -4.55 -16.60 0.63
CA GLU A 48 -4.87 -15.17 0.50
C GLU A 48 -4.12 -14.25 1.47
N TYR A 49 -3.33 -14.81 2.40
CA TYR A 49 -2.52 -14.02 3.34
C TYR A 49 -1.04 -14.47 3.38
N ASP A 50 -0.64 -15.41 2.52
CA ASP A 50 0.71 -15.99 2.54
C ASP A 50 1.80 -14.94 2.20
N ASP A 51 1.44 -13.93 1.41
CA ASP A 51 2.30 -12.83 1.00
C ASP A 51 2.58 -11.84 2.14
N TRP A 52 1.63 -11.59 3.03
CA TRP A 52 1.82 -10.79 4.25
C TRP A 52 2.84 -11.43 5.19
N ASP A 53 2.72 -12.74 5.42
CA ASP A 53 3.70 -13.50 6.21
C ASP A 53 5.08 -13.51 5.55
N ALA A 54 5.13 -13.67 4.22
CA ALA A 54 6.38 -13.68 3.45
C ALA A 54 7.05 -12.30 3.35
N SER A 55 6.28 -11.21 3.40
CA SER A 55 6.77 -9.83 3.26
C SER A 55 7.68 -9.39 4.41
N GLY A 56 7.50 -9.98 5.59
CA GLY A 56 8.20 -9.55 6.81
C GLY A 56 7.79 -8.16 7.31
N LEU A 57 6.64 -7.63 6.86
CA LEU A 57 6.10 -6.35 7.31
C LEU A 57 5.87 -6.34 8.82
N THR A 58 6.15 -5.21 9.46
CA THR A 58 5.99 -5.06 10.91
C THR A 58 4.51 -5.08 11.28
N LEU A 59 4.13 -6.04 12.14
CA LEU A 59 2.82 -6.04 12.79
C LEU A 59 2.78 -4.99 13.90
N ILE A 60 1.86 -4.05 13.79
CA ILE A 60 1.49 -3.11 14.86
C ILE A 60 0.45 -3.83 15.72
N PRO A 61 0.79 -4.26 16.95
CA PRO A 61 -0.11 -5.06 17.76
C PRO A 61 -1.19 -4.20 18.41
N ASP A 62 -2.32 -4.82 18.68
CA ASP A 62 -3.42 -4.31 19.48
C ASP A 62 -3.74 -5.34 20.59
N ASP A 63 -3.88 -4.86 21.83
CA ASP A 63 -4.06 -5.74 22.99
C ASP A 63 -5.49 -6.32 22.96
N ALA A 64 -5.67 -7.56 23.43
CA ALA A 64 -6.99 -8.17 23.56
C ALA A 64 -7.79 -7.53 24.70
N ASP A 65 -8.30 -6.33 24.48
CA ASP A 65 -8.86 -5.46 25.50
C ASP A 65 -10.31 -5.03 25.23
N ASN A 66 -10.81 -5.24 24.00
CA ASN A 66 -12.21 -5.00 23.70
C ASN A 66 -13.09 -6.20 24.07
N ILE A 67 -14.08 -5.95 24.93
CA ILE A 67 -15.05 -6.97 25.34
C ILE A 67 -16.27 -6.88 24.41
N GLY A 68 -16.18 -7.48 23.23
CA GLY A 68 -17.23 -7.38 22.20
C GLY A 68 -17.29 -8.55 21.23
N ASP A 69 -18.05 -8.37 20.15
CA ASP A 69 -18.19 -9.33 19.04
C ASP A 69 -17.02 -9.25 18.04
N ILE A 70 -16.13 -8.28 18.22
CA ILE A 70 -14.93 -8.04 17.41
C ILE A 70 -13.90 -7.28 18.23
N ASP A 71 -12.63 -7.66 18.10
CA ASP A 71 -11.48 -7.17 18.86
C ASP A 71 -10.28 -7.21 17.91
N LEU A 72 -9.75 -6.04 17.57
CA LEU A 72 -8.60 -5.91 16.69
C LEU A 72 -7.36 -6.50 17.38
N ALA A 73 -6.50 -7.18 16.63
CA ALA A 73 -5.28 -7.80 17.16
C ALA A 73 -4.01 -7.19 16.59
N GLY A 74 -4.08 -6.62 15.39
CA GLY A 74 -2.96 -5.89 14.84
C GLY A 74 -3.13 -5.52 13.38
N VAL A 75 -2.26 -4.62 12.95
CA VAL A 75 -2.28 -4.02 11.61
C VAL A 75 -0.90 -4.11 10.97
N GLN A 76 -0.84 -4.49 9.70
CA GLN A 76 0.31 -4.32 8.82
C GLN A 76 -0.06 -3.34 7.70
N ILE A 77 0.91 -2.58 7.21
CA ILE A 77 0.72 -1.59 6.16
C ILE A 77 1.97 -1.48 5.27
N ALA A 78 1.74 -1.32 3.97
CA ALA A 78 2.74 -1.03 2.95
C ALA A 78 2.08 -0.28 1.78
N ASN A 79 2.86 0.12 0.77
CA ASN A 79 2.30 0.63 -0.48
C ASN A 79 3.15 0.22 -1.69
N ASP A 80 2.55 0.31 -2.88
CA ASP A 80 3.27 0.43 -4.14
C ASP A 80 2.92 1.77 -4.80
N ASP A 81 3.07 1.88 -6.12
CA ASP A 81 2.69 3.07 -6.89
C ASP A 81 1.18 3.21 -7.12
N GLN A 82 0.40 2.15 -6.87
CA GLN A 82 -1.02 2.07 -7.20
C GLN A 82 -1.91 2.06 -5.95
N PHE A 83 -1.47 1.43 -4.87
CA PHE A 83 -2.26 1.12 -3.69
C PHE A 83 -1.50 1.35 -2.39
N VAL A 84 -2.24 1.71 -1.35
CA VAL A 84 -1.87 1.42 0.03
C VAL A 84 -2.48 0.06 0.39
N TYR A 85 -1.64 -0.87 0.82
CA TYR A 85 -2.06 -2.17 1.31
C TYR A 85 -2.19 -2.13 2.82
N ILE A 86 -3.31 -2.62 3.35
CA ILE A 86 -3.57 -2.71 4.79
C ILE A 86 -4.04 -4.14 5.08
N HIS A 87 -3.46 -4.77 6.10
CA HIS A 87 -3.91 -6.05 6.63
C HIS A 87 -4.22 -5.92 8.11
N ALA A 88 -5.41 -6.37 8.51
CA ALA A 88 -5.89 -6.37 9.89
C ALA A 88 -6.15 -7.80 10.36
N THR A 89 -5.65 -8.11 11.55
CA THR A 89 -5.91 -9.37 12.26
C THR A 89 -6.81 -9.10 13.47
N PHE A 90 -7.52 -10.13 13.94
CA PHE A 90 -8.52 -10.00 15.02
C PHE A 90 -8.36 -11.10 16.08
N HIS A 91 -8.53 -10.75 17.37
CA HIS A 91 -8.57 -11.72 18.47
C HIS A 91 -9.88 -12.50 18.48
N ASN A 92 -10.97 -11.85 18.07
CA ASN A 92 -12.26 -12.48 17.80
C ASN A 92 -12.99 -11.78 16.64
N THR A 93 -13.87 -12.52 15.98
CA THR A 93 -14.69 -12.00 14.88
C THR A 93 -16.09 -12.58 14.91
N GLU A 94 -17.03 -11.83 14.35
CA GLU A 94 -18.37 -12.28 14.01
C GLU A 94 -18.69 -11.83 12.57
N PRO A 95 -19.34 -12.66 11.73
CA PRO A 95 -19.56 -12.33 10.31
C PRO A 95 -20.31 -11.01 10.08
N THR A 96 -21.25 -10.66 10.96
CA THR A 96 -22.01 -9.41 10.86
C THR A 96 -21.18 -8.17 11.19
N SER A 97 -20.11 -8.34 11.98
CA SER A 97 -19.19 -7.28 12.35
C SER A 97 -18.18 -6.99 11.24
N LEU A 98 -17.64 -8.03 10.59
CA LEU A 98 -16.74 -7.87 9.43
C LEU A 98 -17.41 -7.19 8.23
N ALA A 99 -18.73 -7.36 8.06
CA ALA A 99 -19.51 -6.63 7.06
C ALA A 99 -19.65 -5.11 7.35
N ASN A 100 -19.26 -4.66 8.54
CA ASN A 100 -19.37 -3.28 8.99
C ASN A 100 -18.04 -2.81 9.60
N LEU A 101 -16.94 -3.26 9.02
CA LEU A 101 -15.60 -2.80 9.34
C LEU A 101 -15.32 -1.52 8.58
N PHE A 102 -14.73 -0.54 9.26
CA PHE A 102 -14.44 0.77 8.70
C PHE A 102 -12.97 1.12 8.76
N LEU A 103 -12.51 1.82 7.73
CA LEU A 103 -11.27 2.58 7.73
C LEU A 103 -11.62 4.07 7.75
N ALA A 104 -10.86 4.86 8.50
CA ALA A 104 -10.94 6.31 8.45
C ALA A 104 -9.55 6.90 8.35
N PHE A 105 -9.33 7.72 7.33
CA PHE A 105 -8.08 8.38 7.01
C PHE A 105 -8.22 9.88 7.24
N ASP A 106 -7.28 10.46 7.97
CA ASP A 106 -6.96 11.89 8.08
C ASP A 106 -5.82 12.17 7.09
N THR A 107 -6.19 12.68 5.91
CA THR A 107 -5.32 12.69 4.72
C THR A 107 -4.50 13.97 4.57
N ASP A 108 -4.76 14.94 5.45
CA ASP A 108 -3.95 16.15 5.62
C ASP A 108 -3.33 16.28 7.03
N GLN A 109 -3.49 15.25 7.87
CA GLN A 109 -3.04 15.18 9.25
C GLN A 109 -3.52 16.37 10.09
N THR A 110 -4.70 16.90 9.76
CA THR A 110 -5.32 18.04 10.44
C THR A 110 -6.65 17.62 11.07
N LYS A 111 -6.61 17.26 12.35
CA LYS A 111 -7.79 16.81 13.13
C LYS A 111 -9.05 17.68 13.02
N THR A 112 -8.91 18.97 12.71
CA THR A 112 -10.04 19.92 12.65
C THR A 112 -10.73 20.03 11.29
N THR A 113 -10.13 19.52 10.21
CA THR A 113 -10.69 19.57 8.85
C THR A 113 -11.59 18.36 8.57
N GLY A 114 -11.30 17.20 9.15
CA GLY A 114 -12.09 15.99 8.96
C GLY A 114 -13.06 15.62 10.09
N PHE A 115 -13.76 14.51 9.90
CA PHE A 115 -14.76 13.96 10.80
C PHE A 115 -14.13 13.24 12.01
N ASP A 116 -14.60 13.57 13.21
CA ASP A 116 -14.18 12.95 14.47
C ASP A 116 -14.87 11.59 14.67
N VAL A 117 -14.15 10.53 14.30
CA VAL A 117 -14.62 9.15 14.36
C VAL A 117 -14.86 8.73 15.81
N LEU A 118 -16.07 8.23 16.08
CA LEU A 118 -16.52 7.82 17.43
C LEU A 118 -16.39 8.92 18.52
N GLN A 119 -16.17 10.18 18.13
CA GLN A 119 -15.99 11.32 19.06
C GLN A 119 -14.79 11.18 20.00
N ILE A 120 -13.73 10.49 19.56
CA ILE A 120 -12.53 10.25 20.36
C ILE A 120 -11.59 11.45 20.39
N GLY A 121 -11.69 12.36 19.41
CA GLY A 121 -10.86 13.58 19.31
C GLY A 121 -9.44 13.36 18.81
N GLU A 122 -9.14 12.18 18.24
CA GLU A 122 -7.78 11.80 17.87
C GLU A 122 -7.49 11.78 16.36
N LEU A 123 -8.53 11.84 15.51
CA LEU A 123 -8.44 11.78 14.06
C LEU A 123 -9.48 12.72 13.43
N GLY A 124 -9.10 13.51 12.42
CA GLY A 124 -10.04 14.24 11.59
C GLY A 124 -10.11 13.58 10.22
N SER A 125 -11.08 12.69 9.98
CA SER A 125 -11.07 11.93 8.73
C SER A 125 -11.74 12.65 7.55
N GLU A 126 -11.09 12.67 6.38
CA GLU A 126 -11.64 13.11 5.09
C GLU A 126 -12.11 11.95 4.21
N LEU A 127 -11.41 10.82 4.28
CA LEU A 127 -11.66 9.62 3.48
C LEU A 127 -12.01 8.46 4.41
N GLY A 128 -13.14 7.81 4.17
CA GLY A 128 -13.54 6.60 4.87
C GLY A 128 -13.82 5.46 3.90
N TYR A 129 -13.66 4.24 4.38
CA TYR A 129 -14.16 3.03 3.72
C TYR A 129 -15.06 2.29 4.70
N GLN A 130 -16.18 1.77 4.21
CA GLN A 130 -16.91 0.70 4.85
C GLN A 130 -16.70 -0.53 3.98
N THR A 131 -15.99 -1.54 4.49
CA THR A 131 -15.45 -2.64 3.68
C THR A 131 -14.67 -2.10 2.47
N ASP A 132 -15.16 -2.30 1.25
CA ASP A 132 -14.65 -1.84 -0.04
C ASP A 132 -15.27 -0.52 -0.50
N TYR A 133 -16.35 -0.06 0.14
CA TYR A 133 -17.11 1.10 -0.30
C TYR A 133 -16.54 2.41 0.26
N PRO A 134 -16.05 3.32 -0.60
CA PRO A 134 -15.46 4.56 -0.17
C PRO A 134 -16.54 5.60 0.12
N PHE A 135 -16.26 6.51 1.03
CA PHE A 135 -17.06 7.71 1.23
C PHE A 135 -16.19 8.87 1.69
N ALA A 136 -16.58 10.07 1.27
CA ALA A 136 -15.96 11.29 1.73
C ALA A 136 -16.68 11.80 2.99
N GLN A 137 -15.91 12.34 3.92
CA GLN A 137 -16.41 12.97 5.13
C GLN A 137 -15.62 14.25 5.41
N HIS A 138 -16.11 15.06 6.34
CA HIS A 138 -15.51 16.36 6.68
C HIS A 138 -15.90 16.71 8.12
N ALA A 139 -15.27 17.74 8.70
CA ALA A 139 -15.60 18.26 10.01
C ALA A 139 -17.12 18.35 10.27
N ALA A 140 -17.55 17.62 11.31
CA ALA A 140 -18.95 17.49 11.76
C ALA A 140 -19.94 16.87 10.75
N ALA A 141 -19.47 16.29 9.64
CA ALA A 141 -20.30 15.67 8.60
C ALA A 141 -19.77 14.29 8.22
N PHE A 142 -20.35 13.25 8.82
CA PHE A 142 -20.15 11.86 8.42
C PHE A 142 -20.80 11.62 7.05
N ASN A 143 -20.07 10.93 6.18
CA ASN A 143 -20.52 10.49 4.86
C ASN A 143 -21.34 11.57 4.10
N LEU A 144 -20.63 12.41 3.36
CA LEU A 144 -21.20 13.49 2.55
C LEU A 144 -22.00 12.99 1.35
N ASN A 145 -22.07 11.67 1.12
CA ASN A 145 -22.72 11.06 -0.03
C ASN A 145 -22.22 11.67 -1.36
N LEU A 146 -20.90 11.91 -1.42
CA LEU A 146 -20.19 12.34 -2.61
C LEU A 146 -19.69 11.13 -3.39
N SER A 147 -19.63 11.25 -4.71
CA SER A 147 -18.94 10.26 -5.54
C SER A 147 -17.44 10.38 -5.38
N LEU A 148 -16.75 9.24 -5.44
CA LEU A 148 -15.33 9.17 -5.73
C LEU A 148 -15.13 8.60 -7.14
N THR A 149 -14.00 8.92 -7.74
CA THR A 149 -13.54 8.33 -9.02
C THR A 149 -12.18 7.68 -8.83
N GLY A 150 -11.68 6.94 -9.83
CA GLY A 150 -10.41 6.21 -9.74
C GLY A 150 -10.61 4.82 -9.14
N GLY A 151 -9.51 4.14 -8.83
CA GLY A 151 -9.49 2.79 -8.33
C GLY A 151 -9.92 1.70 -9.33
N PRO A 152 -9.88 0.43 -8.91
CA PRO A 152 -10.05 -0.74 -9.79
C PRO A 152 -11.36 -0.78 -10.57
N VAL A 153 -12.42 -0.19 -10.02
CA VAL A 153 -13.76 -0.14 -10.64
C VAL A 153 -14.25 1.28 -10.95
N GLY A 154 -13.36 2.28 -10.86
CA GLY A 154 -13.63 3.66 -11.28
C GLY A 154 -14.48 4.50 -10.32
N ASN A 155 -14.82 3.98 -9.13
CA ASN A 155 -15.62 4.66 -8.11
C ASN A 155 -14.84 4.98 -6.82
N GLY A 156 -13.51 4.83 -6.84
CA GLY A 156 -12.63 4.96 -5.69
C GLY A 156 -12.66 3.78 -4.71
N GLY A 157 -13.36 2.68 -5.04
CA GLY A 157 -13.45 1.52 -4.15
C GLY A 157 -12.14 0.77 -4.00
N ALA A 158 -11.97 0.11 -2.87
CA ALA A 158 -10.81 -0.71 -2.58
C ALA A 158 -11.01 -2.13 -3.13
N LEU A 159 -9.90 -2.84 -3.42
CA LEU A 159 -9.95 -4.31 -3.43
C LEU A 159 -9.90 -4.79 -1.98
N ILE A 160 -10.63 -5.85 -1.65
CA ILE A 160 -10.66 -6.42 -0.30
C ILE A 160 -10.67 -7.94 -0.31
N TYR A 161 -10.16 -8.56 0.75
CA TYR A 161 -10.45 -9.95 1.09
C TYR A 161 -10.57 -10.10 2.61
N PRO A 162 -11.58 -10.83 3.13
CA PRO A 162 -12.68 -11.45 2.40
C PRO A 162 -13.72 -10.42 1.95
N PHE A 163 -14.35 -10.67 0.79
CA PHE A 163 -15.45 -9.86 0.27
C PHE A 163 -16.82 -10.56 0.44
N TRP A 164 -17.89 -9.80 0.29
CA TRP A 164 -19.25 -10.34 0.34
C TRP A 164 -19.50 -11.29 -0.84
N THR A 165 -20.01 -12.50 -0.57
CA THR A 165 -20.34 -13.49 -1.59
C THR A 165 -21.78 -13.98 -1.48
N GLU A 166 -22.21 -14.86 -2.39
CA GLU A 166 -23.50 -15.55 -2.27
C GLU A 166 -23.59 -16.41 -1.00
N ALA A 167 -22.46 -16.84 -0.44
CA ALA A 167 -22.40 -17.60 0.80
C ALA A 167 -22.66 -16.72 2.05
N GLY A 168 -22.59 -15.39 1.92
CA GLY A 168 -22.88 -14.43 2.98
C GLY A 168 -21.80 -13.37 3.16
N ALA A 169 -21.82 -12.77 4.35
CA ALA A 169 -20.87 -11.77 4.79
C ALA A 169 -19.43 -12.33 4.88
N PRO A 170 -18.40 -11.47 4.85
CA PRO A 170 -17.02 -11.86 5.14
C PRO A 170 -16.90 -12.64 6.46
N VAL A 171 -16.01 -13.64 6.48
CA VAL A 171 -15.74 -14.51 7.64
C VAL A 171 -14.23 -14.73 7.76
N GLY A 172 -13.76 -15.11 8.94
CA GLY A 172 -12.33 -15.30 9.22
C GLY A 172 -11.88 -14.38 10.35
N ASN A 173 -10.58 -14.36 10.62
CA ASN A 173 -9.92 -13.55 11.64
C ASN A 173 -8.90 -12.58 11.04
N GLU A 174 -8.99 -12.35 9.73
CA GLU A 174 -8.08 -11.56 8.93
C GLU A 174 -8.90 -10.78 7.88
N PHE A 175 -8.45 -9.57 7.53
CA PHE A 175 -9.08 -8.71 6.54
C PHE A 175 -8.02 -7.81 5.90
N GLU A 176 -7.99 -7.75 4.58
CA GLU A 176 -7.04 -6.95 3.83
C GLU A 176 -7.72 -6.00 2.83
N TRP A 177 -7.01 -4.93 2.49
CA TRP A 177 -7.41 -3.92 1.53
C TRP A 177 -6.26 -3.53 0.63
N ALA A 178 -6.58 -3.23 -0.63
CA ALA A 178 -5.75 -2.39 -1.51
C ALA A 178 -6.51 -1.09 -1.79
N ILE A 179 -6.09 -0.01 -1.13
CA ILE A 179 -6.69 1.32 -1.19
C ILE A 179 -6.09 2.10 -2.36
N PRO A 180 -6.86 2.50 -3.38
CA PRO A 180 -6.32 3.13 -4.57
C PRO A 180 -5.74 4.53 -4.31
N LEU A 181 -4.49 4.73 -4.72
CA LEU A 181 -3.80 6.03 -4.65
C LEU A 181 -4.29 7.02 -5.71
N ASP A 182 -4.89 6.54 -6.81
CA ASP A 182 -5.44 7.37 -7.88
C ASP A 182 -6.87 7.86 -7.61
N ALA A 183 -7.46 7.50 -6.46
CA ALA A 183 -8.83 7.89 -6.15
C ALA A 183 -8.96 9.40 -5.94
N VAL A 184 -10.05 9.98 -6.46
CA VAL A 184 -10.33 11.43 -6.40
C VAL A 184 -11.71 11.65 -5.76
N ILE A 185 -11.74 12.40 -4.68
CA ILE A 185 -12.96 12.83 -4.01
C ILE A 185 -13.58 14.00 -4.77
N GLN A 186 -14.85 13.87 -5.14
CA GLN A 186 -15.59 14.93 -5.83
C GLN A 186 -16.13 15.97 -4.83
N PHE A 187 -15.26 16.52 -3.98
CA PHE A 187 -15.61 17.63 -3.11
C PHE A 187 -16.11 18.82 -3.98
N PRO A 188 -17.14 19.55 -3.53
CA PRO A 188 -17.53 20.78 -4.21
C PRO A 188 -16.38 21.80 -4.11
N PRO A 189 -16.26 22.77 -5.03
CA PRO A 189 -15.20 23.78 -5.00
C PRO A 189 -15.10 24.56 -3.67
N ALA A 190 -16.21 24.71 -2.96
CA ALA A 190 -16.25 25.36 -1.64
C ALA A 190 -15.48 24.59 -0.55
N LEU A 191 -15.26 23.29 -0.76
CA LEU A 191 -14.45 22.41 0.09
C LEU A 191 -13.11 22.05 -0.59
N GLY A 192 -12.71 22.79 -1.63
CA GLY A 192 -11.40 22.59 -2.28
C GLY A 192 -11.34 21.48 -3.33
N GLY A 193 -12.47 20.93 -3.79
CA GLY A 193 -12.47 19.83 -4.76
C GLY A 193 -12.75 20.18 -6.22
N PRO A 194 -12.70 19.16 -7.12
CA PRO A 194 -12.28 17.78 -6.86
C PRO A 194 -10.81 17.66 -6.43
N ALA A 195 -10.49 16.72 -5.53
CA ALA A 195 -9.15 16.59 -4.95
C ALA A 195 -8.74 15.11 -4.83
N PRO A 196 -7.45 14.78 -4.95
CA PRO A 196 -6.95 13.44 -4.64
C PRO A 196 -7.40 13.01 -3.24
N SER A 197 -7.75 11.73 -3.10
CA SER A 197 -8.19 11.17 -1.82
C SER A 197 -7.06 11.15 -0.79
N ILE A 198 -5.83 10.91 -1.23
CA ILE A 198 -4.59 11.03 -0.46
C ILE A 198 -3.72 12.12 -1.13
N PRO A 199 -3.90 13.40 -0.79
CA PRO A 199 -3.22 14.51 -1.46
C PRO A 199 -1.78 14.73 -0.98
N ASN A 200 -1.41 14.13 0.15
CA ASN A 200 -0.08 14.22 0.77
C ASN A 200 0.50 12.81 0.94
N PRO A 201 1.83 12.65 0.94
CA PRO A 201 2.44 11.33 1.17
C PRO A 201 2.23 10.82 2.60
N SER A 202 1.93 11.69 3.56
CA SER A 202 1.65 11.30 4.94
C SER A 202 0.17 11.44 5.26
N PHE A 203 -0.37 10.44 5.96
CA PHE A 203 -1.72 10.43 6.48
C PHE A 203 -1.75 9.67 7.81
N ASP A 204 -2.79 9.92 8.60
CA ASP A 204 -3.11 9.12 9.77
C ASP A 204 -4.35 8.28 9.46
N PHE A 205 -4.45 7.07 9.99
CA PHE A 205 -5.66 6.27 9.86
C PHE A 205 -5.95 5.42 11.09
N VAL A 206 -7.18 4.96 11.17
CA VAL A 206 -7.66 3.98 12.15
C VAL A 206 -8.53 2.94 11.46
N ILE A 207 -8.53 1.73 12.02
CA ILE A 207 -9.54 0.72 11.73
C ILE A 207 -10.52 0.73 12.90
N TYR A 208 -11.81 0.73 12.62
CA TYR A 208 -12.82 0.72 13.68
C TYR A 208 -14.07 -0.07 13.30
N THR A 209 -14.80 -0.47 14.33
CA THR A 209 -16.08 -1.14 14.24
C THR A 209 -17.08 -0.46 15.17
N PRO A 210 -18.28 -0.09 14.66
CA PRO A 210 -19.33 0.47 15.50
C PRO A 210 -20.24 -0.60 16.13
N ASN A 211 -19.98 -1.89 15.91
CA ASN A 211 -20.80 -3.00 16.42
C ASN A 211 -20.32 -3.50 17.80
N GLY A 212 -21.24 -4.06 18.59
CA GLY A 212 -20.93 -4.58 19.92
C GLY A 212 -20.52 -3.47 20.89
N LEU A 213 -19.47 -3.70 21.67
CA LEU A 213 -18.67 -2.60 22.23
C LEU A 213 -17.72 -2.14 21.13
N ALA A 214 -17.91 -0.90 20.68
CA ALA A 214 -17.13 -0.35 19.57
C ALA A 214 -15.63 -0.46 19.87
N ASP A 215 -14.88 -0.84 18.85
CA ASP A 215 -13.44 -1.01 18.91
C ASP A 215 -12.74 -0.13 17.87
N ILE A 216 -11.53 0.30 18.19
CA ILE A 216 -10.72 1.16 17.35
C ILE A 216 -9.24 0.91 17.61
N THR A 217 -8.48 0.75 16.54
CA THR A 217 -7.02 0.66 16.66
C THR A 217 -6.43 1.94 17.25
N SER A 218 -5.17 1.86 17.68
CA SER A 218 -4.33 3.06 17.77
C SER A 218 -4.37 3.90 16.48
N VAL A 219 -4.16 5.22 16.59
CA VAL A 219 -3.97 6.07 15.40
C VAL A 219 -2.65 5.71 14.76
N ILE A 220 -2.68 5.19 13.53
CA ILE A 220 -1.49 4.77 12.79
C ILE A 220 -1.13 5.87 11.79
N SER A 221 0.05 6.46 11.95
CA SER A 221 0.64 7.36 10.97
C SER A 221 1.44 6.56 9.96
N TYR A 222 1.19 6.82 8.68
CA TYR A 222 1.95 6.22 7.59
C TYR A 222 2.40 7.31 6.61
N THR A 223 3.64 7.19 6.14
CA THR A 223 4.15 7.97 5.01
C THR A 223 4.39 6.99 3.87
N LEU A 224 3.80 7.26 2.70
CA LEU A 224 4.02 6.49 1.48
C LEU A 224 5.52 6.33 1.25
N ALA A 225 5.94 5.08 1.10
CA ALA A 225 7.27 4.74 0.70
C ALA A 225 7.41 4.96 -0.81
N GLU A 226 8.55 5.51 -1.20
CA GLU A 226 8.94 5.59 -2.60
C GLU A 226 9.44 4.22 -3.07
N PRO A 227 9.29 3.89 -4.37
CA PRO A 227 9.94 2.71 -4.94
C PRO A 227 11.43 2.71 -4.57
N PRO A 228 12.03 1.53 -4.31
CA PRO A 228 13.48 1.42 -4.18
C PRO A 228 14.12 2.14 -5.37
N ALA A 229 15.04 3.05 -5.10
CA ALA A 229 15.77 3.70 -6.19
C ALA A 229 16.44 2.59 -7.01
N GLY A 230 16.01 2.43 -8.27
CA GLY A 230 16.64 1.51 -9.21
C GLY A 230 18.14 1.78 -9.28
N THR A 231 18.93 0.77 -9.65
CA THR A 231 20.36 0.99 -9.86
C THR A 231 20.51 1.97 -11.02
N PRO A 232 21.11 3.17 -10.84
CA PRO A 232 21.15 4.12 -11.94
C PRO A 232 21.93 3.54 -13.12
N GLY A 233 21.29 3.40 -14.28
CA GLY A 233 21.87 2.76 -15.45
C GLY A 233 21.42 1.31 -15.71
N ASP A 234 20.70 0.69 -14.78
CA ASP A 234 19.96 -0.56 -14.95
C ASP A 234 18.62 -0.18 -15.60
N PHE A 235 18.55 -0.32 -16.92
CA PHE A 235 17.44 0.15 -17.75
C PHE A 235 16.50 -0.97 -18.15
N ASP A 236 16.89 -2.23 -17.99
CA ASP A 236 15.99 -3.38 -18.16
C ASP A 236 15.56 -4.03 -16.83
N ASP A 237 15.91 -3.41 -15.71
CA ASP A 237 15.57 -3.78 -14.32
C ASP A 237 15.99 -5.21 -13.97
N ASP A 238 17.07 -5.72 -14.59
CA ASP A 238 17.57 -7.08 -14.35
C ASP A 238 18.51 -7.20 -13.14
N GLY A 239 18.81 -6.05 -12.52
CA GLY A 239 19.62 -5.94 -11.32
C GLY A 239 21.11 -5.77 -11.60
N ASP A 240 21.52 -5.64 -12.86
CA ASP A 240 22.86 -5.24 -13.25
C ASP A 240 22.91 -4.04 -14.22
N VAL A 241 24.13 -3.62 -14.58
CA VAL A 241 24.34 -2.48 -15.48
C VAL A 241 25.35 -2.90 -16.52
N ASP A 242 24.88 -3.36 -17.67
CA ASP A 242 25.68 -4.01 -18.69
C ASP A 242 25.36 -3.55 -20.14
N GLY A 243 25.70 -4.36 -21.13
CA GLY A 243 25.45 -4.03 -22.53
C GLY A 243 23.97 -4.09 -22.96
N ALA A 244 23.13 -4.83 -22.24
CA ALA A 244 21.69 -4.92 -22.44
C ALA A 244 21.02 -3.59 -22.08
N ASP A 245 21.37 -3.01 -20.94
CA ASP A 245 20.90 -1.68 -20.56
C ASP A 245 21.30 -0.62 -21.58
N PHE A 246 22.55 -0.66 -22.03
CA PHE A 246 23.01 0.29 -23.05
C PHE A 246 22.18 0.19 -24.32
N LEU A 247 21.77 -1.03 -24.69
CA LEU A 247 20.93 -1.28 -25.85
C LEU A 247 19.50 -0.78 -25.61
N GLU A 248 18.95 -0.93 -24.42
CA GLU A 248 17.64 -0.39 -24.03
C GLU A 248 17.66 1.15 -24.09
N TRP A 249 18.68 1.77 -23.51
CA TRP A 249 18.93 3.21 -23.63
C TRP A 249 18.99 3.69 -25.08
N GLN A 250 19.70 2.95 -25.95
CA GLN A 250 19.80 3.30 -27.37
C GLN A 250 18.46 3.23 -28.09
N GLN A 251 17.59 2.29 -27.72
CA GLN A 251 16.28 2.11 -28.33
C GLN A 251 15.28 3.15 -27.82
N GLY A 252 15.37 3.56 -26.56
CA GLY A 252 14.51 4.57 -25.94
C GLY A 252 15.03 6.02 -26.07
N LEU A 253 16.18 6.26 -26.70
CA LEU A 253 16.80 7.58 -26.79
C LEU A 253 15.90 8.62 -27.49
N GLY A 254 15.61 9.70 -26.78
CA GLY A 254 14.74 10.79 -27.25
C GLY A 254 13.24 10.57 -26.95
N GLY A 255 12.92 9.48 -26.26
CA GLY A 255 11.62 9.22 -25.64
C GLY A 255 11.78 9.04 -24.14
N GLU A 256 12.05 7.80 -23.74
CA GLU A 256 12.20 7.38 -22.34
C GLU A 256 13.54 7.80 -21.74
N PHE A 257 14.59 7.82 -22.56
CA PHE A 257 15.94 8.13 -22.10
C PHE A 257 16.57 9.32 -22.81
N ASP A 258 17.50 9.98 -22.12
CA ASP A 258 18.27 11.13 -22.58
C ASP A 258 19.79 11.00 -22.31
N ALA A 259 20.50 12.12 -22.43
CA ALA A 259 21.95 12.14 -22.29
C ALA A 259 22.45 12.02 -20.84
N MET A 260 21.61 12.33 -19.85
CA MET A 260 21.89 12.13 -18.43
C MET A 260 21.82 10.65 -18.07
N ASP A 261 20.84 9.90 -18.60
CA ASP A 261 20.75 8.45 -18.37
C ASP A 261 22.01 7.73 -18.88
N LEU A 262 22.54 8.14 -20.04
CA LEU A 262 23.82 7.61 -20.52
C LEU A 262 24.99 7.87 -19.54
N ALA A 263 24.94 8.98 -18.81
CA ALA A 263 25.96 9.27 -17.80
C ALA A 263 25.83 8.33 -16.60
N ASP A 264 24.61 7.99 -16.19
CA ASP A 264 24.32 7.04 -15.12
C ASP A 264 24.77 5.63 -15.51
N TRP A 265 24.44 5.16 -16.71
CA TRP A 265 24.96 3.89 -17.24
C TRP A 265 26.49 3.85 -17.24
N LYS A 266 27.15 4.91 -17.72
CA LYS A 266 28.62 4.97 -17.74
C LYS A 266 29.24 4.94 -16.34
N LEU A 267 28.56 5.55 -15.36
CA LEU A 267 29.04 5.60 -13.98
C LEU A 267 28.93 4.24 -13.30
N ASN A 268 27.90 3.47 -13.65
CA ASN A 268 27.55 2.21 -12.98
C ASN A 268 27.82 0.95 -13.83
N PHE A 269 28.36 1.06 -15.04
CA PHE A 269 28.67 -0.10 -15.89
C PHE A 269 29.52 -1.15 -15.16
N GLY A 270 29.03 -2.38 -15.12
CA GLY A 270 29.62 -3.53 -14.43
C GLY A 270 29.28 -3.62 -12.95
N THR A 271 28.35 -2.81 -12.43
CA THR A 271 27.73 -3.00 -11.11
C THR A 271 26.56 -3.99 -11.19
N GLY A 272 26.11 -4.52 -10.05
CA GLY A 272 24.94 -5.41 -9.96
C GLY A 272 25.14 -6.85 -10.45
N GLY A 273 25.97 -7.06 -11.45
CA GLY A 273 26.23 -8.37 -12.05
C GLY A 273 27.32 -9.15 -11.31
N GLY A 274 27.03 -10.41 -10.95
CA GLY A 274 28.04 -11.32 -10.43
C GLY A 274 29.17 -11.48 -11.46
N VAL A 275 30.34 -10.89 -11.18
CA VAL A 275 31.52 -10.89 -12.07
C VAL A 275 31.64 -12.19 -12.87
N ALA A 276 31.22 -12.16 -14.13
CA ALA A 276 31.40 -13.28 -15.03
C ALA A 276 32.91 -13.57 -15.05
N ALA A 277 33.29 -14.75 -14.57
CA ALA A 277 34.69 -15.14 -14.49
C ALA A 277 35.32 -14.93 -15.87
N ALA A 278 36.30 -14.03 -15.96
CA ALA A 278 36.98 -13.73 -17.20
C ALA A 278 37.56 -15.04 -17.76
N ALA A 279 36.87 -15.62 -18.73
CA ALA A 279 37.37 -16.78 -19.44
C ALA A 279 38.68 -16.35 -20.10
N SER A 280 39.76 -17.07 -19.82
CA SER A 280 41.05 -16.81 -20.46
C SER A 280 40.84 -16.85 -21.96
N ILE A 281 40.91 -15.68 -22.61
CA ILE A 281 40.79 -15.57 -24.06
C ILE A 281 41.95 -16.41 -24.63
N PRO A 282 41.67 -17.48 -25.41
CA PRO A 282 42.73 -18.28 -26.01
C PRO A 282 43.63 -17.36 -26.83
N GLU A 283 44.95 -17.45 -26.61
CA GLU A 283 45.92 -16.56 -27.27
C GLU A 283 45.64 -16.50 -28.78
N PRO A 284 45.59 -15.30 -29.38
CA PRO A 284 45.23 -15.17 -30.79
C PRO A 284 46.22 -15.99 -31.63
N ALA A 285 45.68 -16.83 -32.52
CA ALA A 285 46.45 -17.69 -33.43
C ALA A 285 47.40 -16.91 -34.37
N SER A 286 47.45 -15.59 -34.27
CA SER A 286 48.40 -14.71 -34.93
C SER A 286 49.85 -15.09 -34.62
N LEU A 287 50.20 -15.49 -33.39
CA LEU A 287 51.55 -15.95 -33.07
C LEU A 287 51.90 -17.27 -33.79
N LEU A 288 50.94 -18.18 -33.90
CA LEU A 288 51.09 -19.44 -34.62
C LEU A 288 51.26 -19.20 -36.13
N LEU A 289 50.47 -18.28 -36.70
CA LEU A 289 50.56 -17.89 -38.11
C LEU A 289 51.88 -17.20 -38.44
N VAL A 290 52.39 -16.34 -37.56
CA VAL A 290 53.71 -15.73 -37.71
C VAL A 290 54.82 -16.79 -37.66
N ALA A 291 54.75 -17.74 -36.71
CA ALA A 291 55.71 -18.83 -36.62
C ALA A 291 55.71 -19.72 -37.88
N LEU A 292 54.53 -20.09 -38.39
CA LEU A 292 54.39 -20.86 -39.62
C LEU A 292 54.88 -20.08 -40.86
N GLY A 293 54.63 -18.78 -40.91
CA GLY A 293 55.16 -17.90 -41.96
C GLY A 293 56.68 -17.83 -41.97
N VAL A 294 57.31 -17.69 -40.79
CA VAL A 294 58.78 -17.68 -40.65
C VAL A 294 59.39 -19.03 -41.05
N LEU A 295 58.78 -20.15 -40.66
CA LEU A 295 59.20 -21.50 -41.06
C LEU A 295 59.06 -21.73 -42.57
N GLY A 296 57.98 -21.24 -43.18
CA GLY A 296 57.77 -21.28 -44.63
C GLY A 296 58.81 -20.49 -45.43
N ILE A 297 59.22 -19.33 -44.92
CA ILE A 297 60.27 -18.50 -45.54
C ILE A 297 61.65 -19.15 -45.36
N ALA A 298 61.95 -19.70 -44.18
CA ALA A 298 63.23 -20.36 -43.89
C ALA A 298 63.43 -21.63 -44.73
N SER A 299 62.39 -22.46 -44.89
CA SER A 299 62.44 -23.70 -45.69
C SER A 299 62.56 -23.46 -47.20
N ARG A 300 62.10 -22.30 -47.71
CA ARG A 300 62.33 -21.90 -49.11
C ARG A 300 63.77 -21.47 -49.39
N ARG A 301 64.49 -20.97 -48.38
CA ARG A 301 65.90 -20.53 -48.53
C ARG A 301 66.90 -21.69 -48.65
N THR A 302 66.60 -22.85 -48.08
CA THR A 302 67.51 -24.01 -48.08
C THR A 302 67.36 -24.93 -49.30
N ARG A 303 66.33 -24.75 -50.14
CA ARG A 303 66.08 -25.52 -51.37
C ARG A 303 66.67 -24.92 -52.65
N ARG A 304 67.50 -23.87 -52.56
CA ARG A 304 68.28 -23.36 -53.70
C ARG A 304 69.73 -23.85 -53.60
N VAL A 305 69.98 -25.09 -54.06
CA VAL A 305 71.30 -25.61 -54.47
C VAL A 305 71.07 -26.54 -55.65
#